data_AF-H9X548-F1
#
_entry.id   AF-H9X548-F1
#
_cell.length_a   1.000
_cell.length_b   1.000
_cell.length_c   1.000
_cell.angle_alpha   90.00
_cell.angle_beta   90.00
_cell.angle_gamma   90.00
#
_symmetry.space_group_name_H-M   'P 1'
#
loop_
_entity.id
_entity.type
_entity.pdbx_description
1 polymer ?
#
loop_
_entity_poly.entity_id
_entity_poly.type
_entity_poly.pdbx_seq_one_letter_code
_entity_poly.pdbx_strand_id
1 'polypeptide(L)'
;PADFLQNNIRVKPDMDALGALGDLGWYCIRAILWANDYQMPHSVTALPGSVVNDVGVILDCGATFDWQDGRVATFSCSFLGGMSMDLIVNGSKGVLRLHDFVIPYEEDSSSYFSTSNVELTQLHTGWDSKPCEHLVTT
;
A
#
# COMPACT_ATOMS: atom_id res chain seq x y z
N PRO A 1 -9.60 -0.66 -19.98
CA PRO A 1 -8.41 0.21 -19.82
C PRO A 1 -8.46 1.48 -20.70
N ALA A 2 -8.61 1.35 -22.02
CA ALA A 2 -8.56 2.50 -22.93
C ALA A 2 -9.64 3.57 -22.64
N ASP A 3 -10.89 3.16 -22.42
CA ASP A 3 -11.98 4.08 -22.10
C ASP A 3 -11.73 4.87 -20.80
N PHE A 4 -11.33 4.19 -19.72
CA PHE A 4 -10.96 4.83 -18.46
C PHE A 4 -9.86 5.88 -18.65
N LEU A 5 -8.79 5.52 -19.37
CA LEU A 5 -7.63 6.38 -19.60
C LEU A 5 -7.93 7.58 -20.52
N GLN A 6 -9.06 7.58 -21.21
CA GLN A 6 -9.46 8.67 -22.08
C GLN A 6 -10.56 9.54 -21.46
N ASN A 7 -11.52 8.94 -20.75
CA ASN A 7 -12.79 9.58 -20.44
C ASN A 7 -13.02 9.81 -18.94
N ASN A 8 -12.29 9.12 -18.06
CA ASN A 8 -12.50 9.26 -16.62
C ASN A 8 -12.05 10.64 -16.10
N ILE A 9 -12.77 11.19 -15.12
CA ILE A 9 -12.41 12.47 -14.48
C ILE A 9 -11.02 12.45 -13.84
N ARG A 10 -10.55 11.27 -13.41
CA ARG A 10 -9.23 11.05 -12.78
C ARG A 10 -8.05 11.18 -13.73
N VAL A 11 -8.29 11.30 -15.04
CA VAL A 11 -7.25 11.54 -16.04
C VAL A 11 -7.35 12.94 -16.64
N LYS A 12 -8.11 13.84 -16.02
CA LYS A 12 -8.37 15.20 -16.47
C LYS A 12 -7.77 16.23 -15.50
N PRO A 13 -6.89 17.13 -15.95
CA PRO A 13 -6.22 18.09 -15.08
C PRO A 13 -7.15 19.20 -14.55
N ASP A 14 -8.33 19.36 -15.14
CA ASP A 14 -9.37 20.32 -14.74
C ASP A 14 -10.47 19.69 -13.87
N MET A 15 -10.33 18.41 -13.48
CA MET A 15 -11.25 17.69 -12.59
C MET A 15 -10.47 17.04 -11.43
N ASP A 16 -10.40 15.71 -11.37
CA ASP A 16 -9.68 14.96 -10.33
C ASP A 16 -8.18 14.89 -10.69
N ALA A 17 -7.55 16.06 -10.70
CA ALA A 17 -6.25 16.32 -11.33
C ALA A 17 -5.06 15.58 -10.70
N LEU A 18 -5.20 15.07 -9.47
CA LEU A 18 -4.14 14.35 -8.77
C LEU A 18 -3.93 12.92 -9.30
N GLY A 19 -4.80 12.43 -10.18
CA GLY A 19 -4.66 11.15 -10.85
C GLY A 19 -4.52 9.98 -9.89
N ALA A 20 -3.67 9.01 -10.25
CA ALA A 20 -3.45 7.80 -9.46
C ALA A 20 -2.98 8.11 -8.03
N LEU A 21 -2.20 9.18 -7.84
CA LEU A 21 -1.74 9.59 -6.51
C LEU A 21 -2.91 10.00 -5.61
N GLY A 22 -3.83 10.82 -6.12
CA GLY A 22 -4.98 11.29 -5.35
C GLY A 22 -6.06 10.23 -5.15
N ASP A 23 -6.29 9.38 -6.15
CA ASP A 23 -7.35 8.37 -6.13
C ASP A 23 -6.92 7.09 -5.39
N LEU A 24 -5.72 6.57 -5.69
CA LEU A 24 -5.24 5.29 -5.17
C LEU A 24 -4.17 5.49 -4.09
N GLY A 25 -3.18 6.36 -4.35
CA GLY A 25 -2.09 6.66 -3.44
C GLY A 25 -2.57 7.19 -2.08
N TRP A 26 -3.74 7.85 -2.05
CA TRP A 26 -4.40 8.29 -0.81
C TRP A 26 -4.58 7.17 0.22
N TYR A 27 -5.02 5.98 -0.21
CA TYR A 27 -5.20 4.83 0.67
C TYR A 27 -3.87 4.31 1.20
N CYS A 28 -2.84 4.25 0.34
CA CYS A 28 -1.49 3.87 0.75
C CYS A 28 -0.93 4.84 1.80
N ILE A 29 -1.03 6.15 1.56
CA ILE A 29 -0.57 7.18 2.50
C ILE A 29 -1.35 7.08 3.82
N ARG A 30 -2.67 6.85 3.78
CA ARG A 30 -3.48 6.65 4.98
C ARG A 30 -3.02 5.44 5.78
N ALA A 31 -2.80 4.30 5.14
CA ALA A 31 -2.33 3.08 5.80
C ALA A 31 -0.94 3.25 6.42
N ILE A 32 -0.03 3.92 5.71
CA ILE A 32 1.31 4.26 6.21
C ILE A 32 1.22 5.14 7.45
N LEU A 33 0.39 6.20 7.42
CA LEU A 33 0.20 7.08 8.58
C LEU A 33 -0.43 6.33 9.75
N TRP A 34 -1.46 5.53 9.51
CA TRP A 34 -2.09 4.69 10.55
C TRP A 34 -1.09 3.75 11.23
N ALA A 35 -0.25 3.06 10.46
CA ALA A 35 0.78 2.17 10.98
C ALA A 35 1.88 2.90 11.79
N ASN A 36 2.00 4.22 11.60
CA ASN A 36 2.95 5.09 12.28
C ASN A 36 2.31 6.01 13.33
N ASP A 37 1.13 5.62 13.85
CA ASP A 37 0.39 6.38 14.87
C ASP A 37 0.10 7.83 14.44
N TYR A 38 -0.16 8.01 13.14
CA TYR A 38 -0.39 9.29 12.47
C TYR A 38 0.72 10.33 12.65
N GLN A 39 1.91 9.91 13.08
CA GLN A 39 3.06 10.78 13.16
C GLN A 39 3.56 11.10 11.75
N MET A 40 3.72 12.39 11.45
CA MET A 40 4.19 12.83 10.15
C MET A 40 5.63 12.37 9.89
N PRO A 41 5.96 11.95 8.65
CA PRO A 41 7.34 11.67 8.26
C PRO A 41 8.18 12.94 8.34
N HIS A 42 9.49 12.77 8.49
CA HIS A 42 10.46 13.83 8.35
C HIS A 42 10.59 14.28 6.89
N SER A 43 10.61 13.32 5.97
CA SER A 43 10.69 13.57 4.52
C SER A 43 9.91 12.53 3.73
N VAL A 44 9.50 12.93 2.53
CA VAL A 44 8.91 12.05 1.52
C VAL A 44 9.63 12.29 0.21
N THR A 45 10.06 11.20 -0.45
CA THR A 45 10.78 11.27 -1.72
C THR A 45 10.02 10.46 -2.77
N ALA A 46 9.68 11.06 -3.91
CA ALA A 46 9.07 10.34 -5.01
C ALA A 46 10.05 9.32 -5.61
N LEU A 47 9.57 8.13 -5.94
CA LEU A 47 10.35 7.13 -6.67
C LEU A 47 10.55 7.58 -8.12
N PRO A 48 11.69 7.26 -8.76
CA PRO A 48 11.90 7.56 -10.16
C PRO A 48 10.93 6.75 -11.05
N GLY A 49 10.64 7.27 -12.25
CA GLY A 49 9.87 6.55 -13.26
C GLY A 49 8.35 6.69 -13.15
N SER A 50 7.85 7.77 -12.54
CA SER A 50 6.42 8.08 -12.62
C SER A 50 5.96 8.23 -14.07
N VAL A 51 4.74 7.75 -14.35
CA VAL A 51 4.10 7.85 -15.66
C VAL A 51 3.02 8.92 -15.60
N VAL A 52 3.07 9.86 -16.53
CA VAL A 52 2.04 10.88 -16.72
C VAL A 52 1.41 10.72 -18.10
N ASN A 53 0.15 11.13 -18.25
CA ASN A 53 -0.48 11.23 -19.57
C ASN A 53 -0.02 12.49 -20.34
N ASP A 54 -0.48 12.64 -21.58
CA ASP A 54 -0.13 13.78 -22.46
C ASP A 54 -0.51 15.16 -21.90
N VAL A 55 -1.40 15.20 -20.90
CA VAL A 55 -1.86 16.42 -20.21
C VAL A 55 -1.31 16.54 -18.79
N GLY A 56 -0.30 15.75 -18.44
CA GLY A 56 0.47 15.86 -17.19
C GLY A 56 -0.16 15.24 -15.94
N VAL A 57 -1.25 14.49 -16.06
CA VAL A 57 -1.88 13.79 -14.93
C VAL A 57 -1.15 12.49 -14.64
N ILE A 58 -0.86 12.23 -13.35
CA ILE A 58 -0.14 11.04 -12.88
C ILE A 58 -1.01 9.79 -13.08
N LEU A 59 -0.50 8.81 -13.83
CA LEU A 59 -1.13 7.51 -14.05
C LEU A 59 -0.48 6.41 -13.20
N ASP A 60 0.80 6.56 -12.86
CA ASP A 60 1.57 5.61 -12.09
C ASP A 60 2.65 6.34 -11.30
N CYS A 61 2.77 6.08 -10.01
CA CYS A 61 3.83 6.65 -9.19
C CYS A 61 4.05 5.86 -7.89
N GLY A 62 5.11 6.22 -7.18
CA GLY A 62 5.35 5.75 -5.83
C GLY A 62 6.23 6.73 -5.06
N ALA A 63 6.37 6.51 -3.76
CA ALA A 63 7.20 7.34 -2.90
C ALA A 63 7.72 6.56 -1.69
N THR A 64 8.84 7.02 -1.14
CA THR A 64 9.40 6.60 0.16
C THR A 64 9.15 7.65 1.22
N PHE A 65 8.92 7.21 2.45
CA PHE A 65 8.69 8.03 3.63
C PHE A 65 9.76 7.70 4.65
N ASP A 66 10.34 8.71 5.27
CA ASP A 66 11.41 8.55 6.25
C ASP A 66 11.06 9.29 7.55
N TRP A 67 11.24 8.62 8.69
CA TRP A 67 11.16 9.22 10.03
C TRP A 67 12.55 9.28 10.66
N GLN A 68 12.78 10.27 11.54
CA GLN A 68 14.08 10.48 12.19
C GLN A 68 14.53 9.31 13.07
N ASP A 69 13.59 8.49 13.54
CA ASP A 69 13.85 7.32 14.39
C ASP A 69 14.16 6.04 13.58
N GLY A 70 14.30 6.15 12.25
CA GLY A 70 14.67 5.05 11.36
C GLY A 70 13.50 4.24 10.82
N ARG A 71 12.25 4.59 11.15
CA ARG A 71 11.09 4.02 10.45
C ARG A 71 11.07 4.50 9.00
N VAL A 72 10.67 3.60 8.11
CA VAL A 72 10.53 3.87 6.69
C VAL A 72 9.24 3.26 6.16
N ALA A 73 8.69 3.85 5.10
CA ALA A 73 7.60 3.25 4.35
C ALA A 73 7.77 3.51 2.86
N THR A 74 7.12 2.69 2.03
CA THR A 74 7.10 2.87 0.58
C THR A 74 5.74 2.48 0.04
N PHE A 75 5.26 3.19 -0.96
CA PHE A 75 4.09 2.77 -1.72
C PHE A 75 4.30 2.92 -3.23
N SER A 76 3.48 2.21 -3.99
CA SER A 76 3.26 2.39 -5.42
C SER A 76 1.76 2.35 -5.70
N CYS A 77 1.26 3.19 -6.60
CA CYS A 77 -0.14 3.20 -7.02
C CYS A 77 -0.25 3.46 -8.52
N SER A 78 -1.15 2.75 -9.20
CA SER A 78 -1.17 2.69 -10.67
C SER A 78 -2.57 2.50 -11.24
N PHE A 79 -2.91 3.27 -12.27
CA PHE A 79 -4.02 2.97 -13.18
C PHE A 79 -3.63 1.99 -14.31
N LEU A 80 -2.35 1.61 -14.40
CA LEU A 80 -1.79 0.77 -15.46
C LEU A 80 -1.50 -0.66 -14.97
N GLY A 81 -1.42 -0.86 -13.66
CA GLY A 81 -1.21 -2.16 -13.03
C GLY A 81 -2.47 -3.01 -12.91
N GLY A 82 -2.28 -4.29 -12.56
CA GLY A 82 -3.37 -5.16 -12.13
C GLY A 82 -3.96 -4.72 -10.79
N MET A 83 -5.19 -5.12 -10.49
CA MET A 83 -5.84 -4.80 -9.22
C MET A 83 -5.09 -5.47 -8.06
N SER A 84 -4.61 -4.65 -7.13
CA SER A 84 -3.95 -5.09 -5.89
C SER A 84 -4.18 -4.05 -4.80
N MET A 85 -4.44 -4.50 -3.57
CA MET A 85 -4.67 -3.65 -2.40
C MET A 85 -3.89 -4.23 -1.21
N ASP A 86 -2.59 -4.41 -1.40
CA ASP A 86 -1.71 -5.03 -0.41
C ASP A 86 -1.19 -4.02 0.62
N LEU A 87 -1.08 -4.48 1.87
CA LEU A 87 -0.43 -3.77 2.96
C LEU A 87 0.46 -4.74 3.73
N ILE A 88 1.72 -4.37 3.95
CA ILE A 88 2.66 -5.10 4.81
C ILE A 88 3.22 -4.12 5.84
N VAL A 89 3.04 -4.43 7.12
CA VAL A 89 3.62 -3.67 8.25
C VAL A 89 4.60 -4.56 8.99
N ASN A 90 5.88 -4.19 8.99
CA ASN A 90 6.94 -4.92 9.67
C ASN A 90 7.31 -4.21 10.97
N GLY A 91 7.12 -4.87 12.09
CA GLY A 91 7.58 -4.44 13.41
C GLY A 91 8.77 -5.27 13.89
N SER A 92 9.34 -4.89 15.02
CA SER A 92 10.50 -5.58 15.61
C SER A 92 10.20 -6.98 16.14
N LYS A 93 8.91 -7.32 16.32
CA LYS A 93 8.45 -8.59 16.89
C LYS A 93 7.44 -9.31 16.01
N GLY A 94 7.11 -8.79 14.84
CA GLY A 94 6.03 -9.35 14.05
C GLY A 94 5.78 -8.62 12.76
N VAL A 95 4.93 -9.23 11.94
CA VAL A 95 4.54 -8.71 10.63
C VAL A 95 3.03 -8.83 10.51
N LEU A 96 2.40 -7.81 9.98
CA LEU A 96 0.99 -7.79 9.59
C LEU A 96 0.92 -7.72 8.07
N ARG A 97 0.08 -8.54 7.44
CA ARG A 97 -0.16 -8.55 5.99
C ARG A 97 -1.65 -8.58 5.68
N LEU A 98 -2.08 -7.73 4.76
CA LEU A 98 -3.43 -7.69 4.19
C LEU A 98 -3.29 -7.65 2.67
N HIS A 99 -4.23 -8.28 1.96
CA HIS A 99 -4.25 -8.34 0.50
C HIS A 99 -5.39 -7.53 -0.13
N ASP A 100 -6.35 -7.11 0.69
CA ASP A 100 -7.60 -6.46 0.32
C ASP A 100 -7.91 -5.28 1.27
N PHE A 101 -6.88 -4.54 1.71
CA PHE A 101 -7.01 -3.60 2.84
C PHE A 101 -7.96 -2.41 2.59
N VAL A 102 -8.27 -2.10 1.32
CA VAL A 102 -9.17 -0.99 0.94
C VAL A 102 -10.59 -1.49 0.72
N ILE A 103 -10.76 -2.54 -0.09
CA ILE A 103 -12.02 -3.20 -0.38
C ILE A 103 -11.81 -4.70 -0.16
N PRO A 104 -12.46 -5.30 0.85
CA PRO A 104 -12.38 -6.73 1.09
C PRO A 104 -12.83 -7.57 -0.11
N TYR A 105 -12.36 -8.81 -0.17
CA TYR A 105 -12.82 -9.75 -1.22
C TYR A 105 -14.31 -10.09 -1.11
N GLU A 106 -14.84 -10.14 0.12
CA GLU A 106 -16.24 -10.48 0.41
C GLU A 106 -16.88 -9.33 1.21
N GLU A 107 -18.18 -9.09 1.01
CA GLU A 107 -18.88 -7.97 1.66
C GLU A 107 -18.90 -8.10 3.19
N ASP A 108 -19.13 -9.32 3.69
CA ASP A 108 -19.39 -9.58 5.11
C ASP A 108 -18.13 -10.07 5.87
N SER A 109 -16.98 -10.16 5.21
CA SER A 109 -15.75 -10.65 5.85
C SER A 109 -14.46 -10.19 5.19
N SER A 110 -13.39 -10.15 5.98
CA SER A 110 -12.02 -9.88 5.51
C SER A 110 -11.03 -10.71 6.34
N SER A 111 -9.84 -10.97 5.80
CA SER A 111 -8.77 -11.65 6.53
C SER A 111 -7.44 -10.88 6.51
N TYR A 112 -6.63 -11.14 7.53
CA TYR A 112 -5.26 -10.65 7.60
C TYR A 112 -4.33 -11.74 8.14
N PHE A 113 -3.07 -11.70 7.72
CA PHE A 113 -2.04 -12.58 8.25
C PHE A 113 -1.20 -11.84 9.28
N SER A 114 -0.89 -12.51 10.38
CA SER A 114 0.05 -12.00 11.37
C SER A 114 1.10 -13.04 11.75
N THR A 115 2.32 -12.57 12.03
CA THR A 115 3.39 -13.37 12.64
C THR A 115 3.89 -12.66 13.88
N SER A 116 4.29 -13.41 14.91
CA SER A 116 4.81 -12.85 16.16
C SER A 116 5.97 -13.69 16.68
N ASN A 117 7.13 -13.06 16.91
CA ASN A 117 8.37 -13.64 17.44
C ASN A 117 8.76 -14.97 16.76
N VAL A 118 8.70 -15.01 15.43
CA VAL A 118 9.05 -16.20 14.65
C VAL A 118 10.57 -16.33 14.56
N GLU A 119 11.09 -17.52 14.86
CA GLU A 119 12.50 -17.87 14.70
C GLU A 119 12.68 -19.00 13.67
N LEU A 120 13.92 -19.17 13.23
CA LEU A 120 14.29 -20.29 12.37
C LEU A 120 14.45 -21.57 13.20
N THR A 121 13.97 -22.69 12.70
CA THR A 121 14.24 -24.01 13.30
C THR A 121 15.72 -24.36 13.19
N GLN A 122 16.15 -25.39 13.92
CA GLN A 122 17.54 -25.89 13.86
C GLN A 122 17.96 -26.17 12.40
N LEU A 123 19.18 -25.74 12.06
CA LEU A 123 19.75 -25.80 10.70
C LEU A 123 19.03 -24.93 9.66
N HIS A 124 18.18 -23.99 10.10
CA HIS A 124 17.41 -23.08 9.24
C HIS A 124 16.56 -23.81 8.19
N THR A 125 16.01 -24.97 8.56
CA THR A 125 15.21 -25.83 7.66
C THR A 125 13.74 -25.44 7.61
N GLY A 126 13.31 -24.51 8.46
CA GLY A 126 11.94 -24.01 8.52
C GLY A 126 11.80 -22.88 9.55
N TRP A 127 10.55 -22.47 9.78
CA TRP A 127 10.17 -21.51 10.81
C TRP A 127 9.50 -22.26 11.96
N ASP A 128 9.74 -21.84 13.20
CA ASP A 128 9.17 -22.48 14.39
C ASP A 128 7.64 -22.32 14.49
N SER A 129 7.12 -21.28 13.84
CA SER A 129 5.73 -20.93 13.74
C SER A 129 5.42 -20.36 12.35
N LYS A 130 4.18 -20.59 11.90
CA LYS A 130 3.69 -20.09 10.60
C LYS A 130 2.90 -18.80 10.80
N PRO A 131 2.80 -17.95 9.76
CA PRO A 131 1.81 -16.88 9.76
C PRO A 131 0.42 -17.41 10.07
N CYS A 132 -0.27 -16.76 10.99
CA CYS A 132 -1.66 -17.05 11.34
C CYS A 132 -2.57 -16.17 10.51
N GLU A 133 -3.54 -16.78 9.82
CA GLU A 133 -4.64 -16.04 9.21
C GLU A 133 -5.72 -15.77 10.26
N HIS A 134 -6.24 -14.55 10.25
CA HIS A 134 -7.31 -14.10 11.13
C HIS A 134 -8.48 -13.63 10.28
N LEU A 135 -9.64 -14.27 10.45
CA LEU A 135 -10.88 -13.89 9.79
C LEU A 135 -11.65 -12.88 10.68
N VAL A 136 -12.14 -11.81 10.07
CA VAL A 136 -13.02 -10.81 10.68
C VAL A 136 -14.34 -10.81 9.92
N THR A 137 -15.45 -10.89 10.63
CA THR A 137 -16.81 -10.86 10.07
C THR A 137 -17.57 -9.65 10.61
N THR A 138 -18.42 -9.03 9.79
CA THR A 138 -19.25 -7.87 10.18
C THR A 138 -20.72 -8.23 10.39
#